data_AF-A0A3G8JUD4-F1
#
_entry.id   AF-A0A3G8JUD4-F1
#
_cell.length_a   1.000
_cell.length_b   1.000
_cell.length_c   1.000
_cell.angle_alpha   90.00
_cell.angle_beta   90.00
_cell.angle_gamma   90.00
#
_symmetry.space_group_name_H-M   'P 1'
#
loop_
_entity.id
_entity.type
_entity.pdbx_description
1 polymer ?
#
loop_
_entity_poly.entity_id
_entity_poly.type
_entity_poly.pdbx_seq_one_letter_code
_entity_poly.pdbx_strand_id
1 'polypeptide(L)'
;MVSRADRVDDLEAALASDATFVDDPDDQGWMTARSGGQSLFVRVGDFPDEDLWSLWLGDGRWMDFTVPPGRWTLRVPGRRWPAGARPRLPKNEFHD
;
A
#
# COMPACT_ATOMS: atom_id res chain seq x y z
N MET A 1 -11.30 -5.40 2.80
CA MET A 1 -11.57 -5.25 1.35
C MET A 1 -11.46 -3.79 1.06
N VAL A 2 -10.46 -3.38 0.28
CA VAL A 2 -10.31 -1.99 -0.15
C VAL A 2 -11.54 -1.62 -0.99
N SER A 3 -12.38 -0.74 -0.47
CA SER A 3 -13.49 -0.23 -1.26
C SER A 3 -12.96 0.81 -2.23
N ARG A 4 -13.52 0.87 -3.44
CA ARG A 4 -13.24 1.96 -4.38
C ARG A 4 -13.57 3.35 -3.81
N ALA A 5 -14.38 3.40 -2.75
CA ALA A 5 -14.73 4.62 -2.04
C ALA A 5 -13.71 5.04 -0.97
N ASP A 6 -12.76 4.17 -0.60
CA ASP A 6 -11.68 4.53 0.32
C ASP A 6 -10.71 5.47 -0.41
N ARG A 7 -10.36 6.58 0.22
CA ARG A 7 -9.47 7.59 -0.35
C ARG A 7 -8.59 8.22 0.71
N VAL A 8 -7.43 8.71 0.29
CA VAL A 8 -6.55 9.52 1.12
C VAL A 8 -6.95 10.97 0.93
N ASP A 9 -7.63 11.56 1.91
CA ASP A 9 -8.15 12.92 1.82
C ASP A 9 -7.04 13.99 1.92
N ASP A 10 -6.02 13.71 2.75
CA ASP A 10 -4.84 14.55 2.92
C ASP A 10 -3.58 13.68 2.83
N LEU A 11 -2.93 13.74 1.67
CA LEU A 11 -1.74 12.95 1.39
C LEU A 11 -0.54 13.41 2.21
N GLU A 12 -0.33 14.71 2.36
CA GLU A 12 0.82 15.22 3.11
C GLU A 12 0.73 14.81 4.59
N ALA A 13 -0.45 14.99 5.19
CA ALA A 13 -0.70 14.54 6.55
C ALA A 13 -0.58 13.02 6.70
N ALA A 14 -1.07 12.24 5.72
CA ALA A 14 -0.93 10.78 5.74
C ALA A 14 0.56 10.38 5.75
N LEU A 15 1.38 10.96 4.87
CA LEU A 15 2.81 10.61 4.76
C LEU A 15 3.64 11.08 5.96
N ALA A 16 3.23 12.15 6.62
CA ALA A 16 3.88 12.64 7.84
C ALA A 16 3.46 11.87 9.11
N SER A 17 2.44 11.03 9.03
CA SER A 17 1.84 10.39 10.20
C SER A 17 2.56 9.11 10.67
N ASP A 18 2.25 8.69 11.89
CA ASP A 18 2.66 7.40 12.43
C ASP A 18 1.58 6.35 12.09
N ALA A 19 1.94 5.33 11.32
CA ALA A 19 1.02 4.27 10.89
C ALA A 19 1.66 2.89 11.04
N THR A 20 0.95 1.95 11.66
CA THR A 20 1.35 0.54 11.68
C THR A 20 0.43 -0.25 10.78
N PHE A 21 0.99 -0.80 9.72
CA PHE A 21 0.27 -1.59 8.75
C PHE A 21 0.29 -3.06 9.14
N VAL A 22 -0.86 -3.70 8.99
CA VAL A 22 -1.11 -5.12 9.21
C VAL A 22 -1.83 -5.69 7.99
N ASP A 23 -1.73 -7.00 7.76
CA ASP A 23 -2.46 -7.67 6.68
C ASP A 23 -3.97 -7.39 6.75
N ASP A 24 -4.58 -7.03 5.63
CA ASP A 24 -6.03 -6.90 5.51
C ASP A 24 -6.65 -8.30 5.58
N PRO A 25 -7.49 -8.61 6.61
CA PRO A 25 -8.08 -9.93 6.78
C PRO A 25 -9.04 -10.32 5.64
N ASP A 26 -9.58 -9.33 4.93
CA ASP A 26 -10.59 -9.50 3.90
C ASP A 26 -10.00 -9.45 2.48
N ASP A 27 -8.74 -9.02 2.32
CA ASP A 27 -8.10 -8.86 1.01
C ASP A 27 -6.63 -9.27 1.05
N GLN A 28 -6.36 -10.50 0.63
CA GLN A 28 -5.03 -11.09 0.68
C GLN A 28 -4.07 -10.34 -0.27
N GLY A 29 -3.02 -9.76 0.31
CA GLY A 29 -2.00 -8.99 -0.40
C GLY A 29 -2.10 -7.48 -0.20
N TRP A 30 -3.11 -7.06 0.54
CA TRP A 30 -3.19 -5.71 1.08
C TRP A 30 -2.83 -5.67 2.54
N MET A 31 -2.33 -4.52 2.94
CA MET A 31 -2.08 -4.14 4.29
C MET A 31 -2.84 -2.86 4.57
N THR A 32 -3.47 -2.79 5.74
CA THR A 32 -4.22 -1.62 6.18
C THR A 32 -3.63 -1.04 7.44
N ALA A 33 -3.70 0.29 7.57
CA ALA A 33 -3.40 1.02 8.78
C ALA A 33 -4.46 2.08 9.01
N ARG A 34 -4.67 2.46 10.27
CA ARG A 34 -5.39 3.71 10.58
C ARG A 34 -4.40 4.79 10.97
N SER A 35 -4.59 5.97 10.41
CA SER A 35 -3.84 7.16 10.75
C SER A 35 -4.75 8.38 10.69
N GLY A 36 -4.69 9.25 11.70
CA GLY A 36 -5.43 10.52 11.68
C GLY A 36 -6.94 10.42 11.44
N GLY A 37 -7.57 9.27 11.74
CA GLY A 37 -8.99 9.04 11.48
C GLY A 37 -9.34 8.50 10.08
N GLN A 38 -8.37 8.39 9.17
CA GLN A 38 -8.51 7.75 7.87
C GLN A 38 -7.89 6.34 7.85
N SER A 39 -8.37 5.51 6.94
CA SER A 39 -7.78 4.20 6.66
C SER A 39 -6.83 4.34 5.47
N LEU A 40 -5.60 3.88 5.64
CA LEU A 40 -4.60 3.79 4.60
C LEU A 40 -4.48 2.34 4.15
N PHE A 41 -4.33 2.15 2.84
CA PHE A 41 -4.20 0.83 2.25
C PHE A 41 -2.94 0.79 1.39
N VAL A 42 -2.05 -0.13 1.74
CA VAL A 42 -0.78 -0.35 1.06
C VAL A 42 -0.76 -1.79 0.56
N ARG A 43 -0.15 -2.03 -0.59
CA ARG A 43 0.19 -3.38 -1.03
C ARG A 43 1.65 -3.47 -1.39
N VAL A 44 2.20 -4.68 -1.31
CA VAL A 44 3.54 -5.00 -1.82
C VAL A 44 3.45 -5.45 -3.27
N GLY A 45 4.38 -5.01 -4.11
CA GLY A 45 4.53 -5.53 -5.46
C GLY A 45 5.31 -6.84 -5.49
N ASP A 46 5.11 -7.66 -6.54
CA ASP A 46 5.84 -8.92 -6.72
C ASP A 46 7.25 -8.68 -7.31
N PHE A 47 8.13 -8.14 -6.48
CA PHE A 47 9.49 -7.79 -6.85
C PHE A 47 10.47 -8.49 -5.90
N PRO A 48 11.04 -9.65 -6.27
CA PRO A 48 11.88 -10.44 -5.38
C PRO A 48 13.17 -9.71 -4.95
N ASP A 49 13.59 -8.72 -5.73
CA ASP A 49 14.84 -7.98 -5.55
C ASP A 49 14.64 -6.57 -4.96
N GLU A 50 13.39 -6.09 -4.82
CA GLU A 50 13.09 -4.72 -4.45
C GLU A 50 11.78 -4.63 -3.67
N ASP A 51 11.81 -4.00 -2.49
CA ASP A 51 10.59 -3.76 -1.72
C ASP A 51 9.83 -2.57 -2.34
N LEU A 52 9.04 -2.81 -3.39
CA LEU A 52 8.15 -1.80 -3.99
C LEU A 52 6.77 -1.86 -3.35
N TRP A 53 6.30 -0.73 -2.86
CA TRP A 53 5.01 -0.56 -2.21
C TRP A 53 4.13 0.38 -3.00
N SER A 54 2.82 0.15 -2.98
CA SER A 54 1.84 1.08 -3.55
C SER A 54 0.84 1.48 -2.49
N LEU A 55 0.70 2.78 -2.21
CA LEU A 55 -0.39 3.37 -1.43
C LEU A 55 -1.57 3.60 -2.36
N TRP A 56 -2.75 3.15 -1.96
CA TRP A 56 -4.01 3.51 -2.62
C TRP A 56 -4.42 4.94 -2.24
N LEU A 57 -4.70 5.78 -3.25
CA LEU A 57 -5.13 7.17 -3.04
C LEU A 57 -6.65 7.34 -3.18
N GLY A 58 -7.35 6.35 -3.74
CA GLY A 58 -8.76 6.46 -4.16
C GLY A 58 -8.92 6.56 -5.68
N ASP A 59 -10.12 6.27 -6.18
CA ASP A 59 -10.51 6.48 -7.58
C ASP A 59 -9.57 5.83 -8.62
N GLY A 60 -9.01 4.66 -8.33
CA GLY A 60 -8.08 3.96 -9.23
C GLY A 60 -6.64 4.47 -9.16
N ARG A 61 -6.35 5.47 -8.33
CA ARG A 61 -5.05 6.13 -8.23
C ARG A 61 -4.19 5.53 -7.13
N TRP A 62 -2.88 5.54 -7.39
CA TRP A 62 -1.86 4.96 -6.53
C TRP A 62 -0.65 5.86 -6.44
N MET A 63 0.12 5.70 -5.38
CA MET A 63 1.47 6.25 -5.26
C MET A 63 2.43 5.14 -4.89
N ASP A 64 3.45 4.93 -5.72
CA ASP A 64 4.48 3.94 -5.48
C ASP A 64 5.64 4.53 -4.66
N PHE A 65 6.21 3.72 -3.77
CA PHE A 65 7.37 4.08 -2.96
C PHE A 65 8.19 2.84 -2.61
N THR A 66 9.50 3.00 -2.51
CA THR A 66 10.42 1.92 -2.08
C THR A 66 10.86 2.08 -0.62
N VAL A 67 10.70 3.29 -0.07
CA VAL A 67 10.99 3.61 1.32
C VAL A 67 9.70 4.08 1.98
N PRO A 68 9.19 3.39 3.00
CA PRO A 68 8.00 3.84 3.71
C PRO A 68 8.20 5.26 4.28
N PRO A 69 7.22 6.17 4.08
CA PRO A 69 7.29 7.54 4.56
C PRO A 69 7.10 7.64 6.07
N GLY A 70 7.63 8.71 6.67
CA GLY A 70 7.40 9.03 8.09
C GLY A 70 7.89 7.93 9.04
N ARG A 71 7.09 7.62 10.08
CA ARG A 71 7.35 6.50 11.02
C ARG A 71 6.48 5.29 10.71
N TRP A 72 6.20 5.07 9.43
CA TRP A 72 5.38 3.93 9.02
C TRP A 72 6.08 2.62 9.31
N THR A 73 5.35 1.70 9.93
CA THR A 73 5.80 0.34 10.19
C THR A 73 5.01 -0.61 9.31
N LEU A 74 5.64 -1.10 8.24
CA LEU A 74 5.09 -2.12 7.35
C LEU A 74 5.48 -3.50 7.90
N ARG A 75 4.57 -4.20 8.59
CA ARG A 75 4.84 -5.56 9.08
C ARG A 75 4.42 -6.57 8.03
N VAL A 76 5.39 -7.19 7.35
CA VAL A 76 5.15 -8.40 6.54
C VAL A 76 5.60 -9.62 7.34
N PRO A 77 4.70 -10.30 8.06
CA PRO A 77 5.08 -11.51 8.77
C PRO A 77 5.54 -12.59 7.77
N GLY A 78 6.82 -12.96 7.85
CA GLY A 78 7.35 -14.17 7.22
C GLY A 78 7.69 -14.10 5.73
N ARG A 79 7.80 -12.91 5.12
CA ARG A 79 8.25 -12.69 3.72
C ARG A 79 7.61 -13.67 2.71
N ARG A 80 6.39 -14.15 3.00
CA ARG A 80 5.57 -14.84 2.01
C ARG A 80 4.95 -13.74 1.19
N TRP A 81 5.50 -13.52 0.00
CA TRP A 81 4.83 -12.68 -0.99
C TRP A 81 3.38 -13.17 -1.10
N PRO A 82 2.40 -12.28 -0.88
CA PRO A 82 1.01 -12.68 -0.98
C PRO A 82 0.77 -13.19 -2.39
N ALA A 83 0.05 -14.30 -2.55
CA ALA A 83 -0.19 -14.94 -3.85
C ALA A 83 -0.93 -14.01 -4.86
N GLY A 84 -1.46 -12.88 -4.39
CA GLY A 84 -2.07 -11.81 -5.18
C GLY A 84 -1.16 -10.59 -5.42
N ALA A 85 0.14 -10.66 -5.12
CA ALA A 85 1.09 -9.62 -5.45
C ALA A 85 1.05 -9.36 -6.97
N ARG A 86 0.92 -8.09 -7.37
CA ARG A 86 0.78 -7.77 -8.80
C ARG A 86 2.08 -8.12 -9.52
N PRO A 87 2.01 -8.80 -10.69
CA PRO A 87 3.18 -8.97 -11.51
C PRO A 87 3.78 -7.61 -11.85
N ARG A 88 5.11 -7.55 -11.89
CA ARG A 88 5.87 -6.37 -12.30
C ARG A 88 5.28 -5.77 -13.58
N LEU A 89 4.71 -4.58 -13.48
CA LEU A 89 4.39 -3.79 -14.67
C LEU A 89 5.71 -3.43 -15.36
N PRO A 90 5.78 -3.51 -16.70
CA PRO A 90 6.93 -2.99 -17.44
C PRO A 90 7.17 -1.53 -17.03
N LYS A 91 8.42 -1.19 -16.69
CA LYS A 91 8.78 0.22 -16.42
C LYS A 91 8.35 1.05 -17.63
N ASN A 92 7.54 2.09 -17.42
CA ASN A 92 7.00 3.05 -18.40
C ASN A 92 5.66 2.72 -19.11
N GLU A 93 4.81 1.82 -18.60
CA GLU A 93 3.43 1.70 -19.12
C GLU A 93 2.38 2.27 -18.14
N PHE A 94 1.53 3.16 -18.65
CA PHE A 94 0.29 3.59 -17.99
C PHE A 94 -0.83 2.61 -18.38
N HIS A 95 -1.61 2.14 -17.41
CA HIS A 95 -2.82 1.33 -17.65
C HIS A 95 -4.06 2.12 -17.20
N ASP A 96 -5.04 2.23 -18.11
CA ASP A 96 -6.43 2.68 -17.83
C ASP A 96 -7.24 1.60 -17.08
#